data_AF-A0A7S0BTV6-F1
#
_entry.id   AF-A0A7S0BTV6-F1
#
_cell.length_a   1.000
_cell.length_b   1.000
_cell.length_c   1.000
_cell.angle_alpha   90.00
_cell.angle_beta   90.00
_cell.angle_gamma   90.00
#
_symmetry.space_group_name_H-M   'P 1'
#
loop_
_entity.id
_entity.type
_entity.pdbx_description
1 polymer ?
#
loop_
_entity_poly.entity_id
_entity_poly.type
_entity_poly.pdbx_seq_one_letter_code
_entity_poly.pdbx_strand_id
1 'polypeptide(L)'
;GDPRLKSLNEVLKWSVKESTKDGAEPRKVDPKVVEENKHLLDELFRDEYGGIEALRKLAADESADVGDRAEALEALEEYAQDLNFAVNFGKVGVLKTALDVFRGSEDSRLRANSVWLLGTSMQDIQSIKDELVEMGVIPMLKEALE
;
A
#
# COMPACT_ATOMS: atom_id res chain seq x y z
N GLY A 1 -16.45 -35.39 7.08
CA GLY A 1 -16.29 -34.20 7.92
C GLY A 1 -14.89 -33.67 7.69
N ASP A 2 -14.78 -32.42 7.23
CA ASP A 2 -13.53 -31.83 6.77
C ASP A 2 -12.47 -31.79 7.89
N PRO A 3 -11.28 -32.41 7.70
CA PRO A 3 -10.21 -32.40 8.69
C PRO A 3 -9.69 -30.98 9.02
N ARG A 4 -9.87 -30.00 8.13
CA ARG A 4 -9.46 -28.60 8.34
C ARG A 4 -10.34 -27.88 9.37
N LEU A 5 -11.63 -28.25 9.44
CA LEU A 5 -12.55 -27.72 10.44
C LEU A 5 -12.29 -28.28 11.83
N LYS A 6 -11.69 -29.47 11.92
CA LYS A 6 -11.26 -30.06 13.20
C LYS A 6 -10.00 -29.37 13.71
N SER A 7 -9.00 -29.12 12.87
CA SER A 7 -7.78 -28.41 13.29
C SER A 7 -8.08 -26.97 13.72
N LEU A 8 -8.97 -26.26 13.01
CA LEU A 8 -9.35 -24.90 13.37
C LEU A 8 -10.06 -24.81 14.74
N ASN A 9 -10.94 -25.76 15.02
CA ASN A 9 -11.61 -25.84 16.33
C ASN A 9 -10.65 -26.16 17.47
N GLU A 10 -9.60 -26.95 17.22
CA GLU A 10 -8.57 -27.25 18.21
C GLU A 10 -7.71 -26.01 18.49
N VAL A 11 -7.35 -25.26 17.44
CA VAL A 11 -6.59 -24.00 17.54
C VAL A 11 -7.38 -22.93 18.30
N LEU A 12 -8.68 -22.76 18.00
CA LEU A 12 -9.54 -21.81 18.71
C LEU A 12 -9.72 -22.19 20.19
N LYS A 13 -9.94 -23.47 20.48
CA LYS A 13 -10.06 -23.95 21.86
C LYS A 13 -8.77 -23.80 22.65
N TRP A 14 -7.62 -23.97 21.99
CA TRP A 14 -6.31 -23.71 22.58
C TRP A 14 -6.10 -22.22 22.85
N SER A 15 -6.39 -21.35 21.88
CA SER A 15 -6.24 -19.89 22.01
C SER A 15 -7.12 -19.28 23.12
N VAL A 16 -8.36 -19.78 23.27
CA VAL A 16 -9.26 -19.38 24.35
C VAL A 16 -8.76 -19.87 25.71
N LYS A 17 -8.26 -21.11 25.81
CA LYS A 17 -7.67 -21.63 27.05
C LYS A 17 -6.45 -20.85 27.50
N GLU A 18 -5.63 -20.40 26.55
CA GLU A 18 -4.42 -19.64 26.82
C GLU A 18 -4.67 -18.16 27.10
N SER A 19 -5.73 -17.56 26.54
CA SER A 19 -6.09 -16.14 26.79
C SER A 19 -6.69 -15.89 28.17
N THR A 20 -7.26 -16.90 28.82
CA THR A 20 -7.83 -16.77 30.17
C THR A 20 -6.81 -16.94 31.31
N LYS A 21 -5.54 -17.24 31.00
CA LYS A 21 -4.48 -17.42 31.98
C LYS A 21 -3.45 -16.30 31.88
N ASP A 22 -3.52 -15.41 32.85
CA ASP A 22 -2.56 -14.37 33.21
C ASP A 22 -2.72 -13.01 32.54
N GLY A 23 -2.95 -12.03 33.42
CA GLY A 23 -2.94 -10.62 33.07
C GLY A 23 -1.59 -10.20 32.52
N ALA A 24 -1.68 -9.46 31.40
CA ALA A 24 -0.82 -8.35 31.04
C ALA A 24 0.71 -8.53 31.23
N GLU A 25 1.33 -9.35 30.39
CA GLU A 25 2.56 -8.95 29.71
C GLU A 25 2.52 -9.45 28.25
N PRO A 26 3.01 -8.69 27.26
CA PRO A 26 3.07 -9.15 25.88
C PRO A 26 4.00 -10.37 25.80
N ARG A 27 3.41 -11.57 25.69
CA ARG A 27 4.17 -12.81 25.52
C ARG A 27 4.99 -12.72 24.25
N LYS A 28 6.32 -12.85 24.38
CA LYS A 28 7.24 -13.02 23.24
C LYS A 28 6.84 -14.31 22.52
N VAL A 29 6.32 -14.15 21.30
CA VAL A 29 6.03 -15.28 20.41
C VAL A 29 7.34 -15.99 20.07
N ASP A 30 7.38 -17.32 20.19
CA ASP A 30 8.55 -18.11 19.83
C ASP A 30 8.82 -17.96 18.32
N PRO A 31 10.01 -17.48 17.90
CA PRO A 31 10.35 -17.29 16.49
C PRO A 31 10.20 -18.56 15.65
N LYS A 32 10.37 -19.75 16.23
CA LYS A 32 10.19 -21.02 15.51
C LYS A 32 8.73 -21.27 15.11
N VAL A 33 7.78 -20.91 15.96
CA VAL A 33 6.35 -21.07 15.67
C VAL A 33 5.93 -20.14 14.54
N VAL A 34 6.51 -18.94 14.47
CA VAL A 34 6.30 -18.00 13.36
C VAL A 34 6.87 -18.55 12.05
N GLU A 35 8.08 -19.10 12.07
CA GLU A 35 8.72 -19.64 10.86
C GLU A 35 8.00 -20.90 10.33
N GLU A 36 7.59 -21.81 11.22
CA GLU A 36 6.87 -23.04 10.85
C GLU A 36 5.48 -22.76 10.26
N ASN A 37 4.81 -21.70 10.73
CA ASN A 37 3.49 -21.30 10.27
C ASN A 37 3.53 -20.13 9.28
N LYS A 38 4.72 -19.73 8.79
CA LYS A 38 4.90 -18.58 7.91
C LYS A 38 4.03 -18.65 6.65
N HIS A 39 3.95 -19.81 6.02
CA HIS A 39 3.08 -20.02 4.85
C HIS A 39 1.58 -19.84 5.17
N LEU A 40 1.13 -20.25 6.36
CA LEU A 40 -0.25 -20.02 6.81
C LEU A 40 -0.46 -18.54 7.16
N LEU A 41 0.53 -17.88 7.76
CA LEU A 41 0.49 -16.44 8.03
C LEU A 41 0.48 -15.63 6.74
N ASP A 42 1.25 -16.01 5.73
CA ASP A 42 1.27 -15.36 4.41
C ASP A 42 -0.04 -15.64 3.64
N GLU A 43 -0.68 -16.79 3.86
CA GLU A 43 -2.00 -17.12 3.28
C GLU A 43 -3.16 -16.41 4.00
N LEU A 44 -3.06 -16.23 5.33
CA LEU A 44 -4.05 -15.54 6.17
C LEU A 44 -3.89 -14.00 6.16
N PHE A 45 -2.66 -13.52 6.01
CA PHE A 45 -2.26 -12.10 5.95
C PHE A 45 -1.51 -11.86 4.65
N ARG A 46 -2.17 -12.14 3.52
CA ARG A 46 -1.64 -11.79 2.20
C ARG A 46 -1.26 -10.32 2.22
N ASP A 47 -0.01 -9.99 1.92
CA ASP A 47 0.48 -8.61 1.94
C ASP A 47 -0.19 -7.81 0.82
N GLU A 48 -1.32 -7.18 1.16
CA GLU A 48 -2.13 -6.40 0.23
C GLU A 48 -1.38 -5.16 -0.28
N TYR A 49 -0.31 -4.74 0.40
CA TYR A 49 0.51 -3.57 0.05
C TYR A 49 1.85 -3.92 -0.60
N GLY A 50 2.26 -5.19 -0.58
CA GLY A 50 3.53 -5.62 -1.19
C GLY A 50 3.60 -5.31 -2.69
N GLY A 51 2.48 -5.47 -3.40
CA GLY A 51 2.35 -5.08 -4.81
C GLY A 51 2.49 -3.57 -5.00
N ILE A 52 1.82 -2.78 -4.17
CA ILE A 52 1.89 -1.31 -4.20
C ILE A 52 3.33 -0.83 -3.97
N GLU A 53 4.03 -1.43 -3.01
CA GLU A 53 5.42 -1.05 -2.70
C GLU A 53 6.39 -1.40 -3.84
N ALA A 54 6.20 -2.54 -4.51
CA ALA A 54 6.99 -2.91 -5.67
C ALA A 54 6.76 -1.93 -6.85
N LEU A 55 5.51 -1.59 -7.13
CA LEU A 55 5.15 -0.62 -8.18
C LEU A 55 5.67 0.78 -7.85
N ARG A 56 5.56 1.22 -6.59
CA ARG A 56 6.09 2.50 -6.13
C ARG A 56 7.60 2.59 -6.36
N LYS A 57 8.33 1.53 -6.03
CA LYS A 57 9.79 1.45 -6.26
C LYS A 57 10.11 1.51 -7.75
N LEU A 58 9.38 0.78 -8.57
CA LEU A 58 9.56 0.79 -10.02
C LEU A 58 9.30 2.18 -10.62
N ALA A 59 8.20 2.84 -10.25
CA ALA A 59 7.88 4.20 -10.71
C ALA A 59 8.98 5.23 -10.36
N ALA A 60 9.57 5.09 -9.16
CA ALA A 60 10.63 5.95 -8.66
C ALA A 60 12.03 5.63 -9.22
N ASP A 61 12.23 4.48 -9.87
CA ASP A 61 13.54 4.07 -10.38
C ASP A 61 13.87 4.80 -11.68
N GLU A 62 14.75 5.80 -11.61
CA GLU A 62 15.21 6.56 -12.78
C GLU A 62 16.02 5.72 -13.78
N SER A 63 16.54 4.55 -13.37
CA SER A 63 17.29 3.65 -14.24
C SER A 63 16.39 2.68 -15.02
N ALA A 64 15.12 2.56 -14.65
CA ALA A 64 14.14 1.74 -15.34
C ALA A 64 13.64 2.40 -16.64
N ASP A 65 13.10 1.58 -17.55
CA ASP A 65 12.52 2.07 -18.79
C ASP A 65 11.31 2.98 -18.51
N VAL A 66 11.14 4.02 -19.33
CA VAL A 66 10.03 4.97 -19.20
C VAL A 66 8.68 4.27 -19.34
N GLY A 67 8.58 3.25 -20.21
CA GLY A 67 7.38 2.44 -20.38
C GLY A 67 7.01 1.69 -19.10
N ASP A 68 7.97 0.95 -18.52
CA ASP A 68 7.75 0.19 -17.28
C ASP A 68 7.36 1.11 -16.11
N ARG A 69 7.99 2.28 -16.01
CA ARG A 69 7.65 3.29 -15.00
C ARG A 69 6.25 3.87 -15.21
N ALA A 70 5.85 4.11 -16.45
CA ALA A 70 4.53 4.60 -16.78
C ALA A 70 3.45 3.57 -16.46
N GLU A 71 3.69 2.30 -16.80
CA GLU A 71 2.82 1.17 -16.44
C GLU A 71 2.70 1.00 -14.92
N ALA A 72 3.80 1.21 -14.18
CA ALA A 72 3.76 1.18 -12.72
C ALA A 72 2.84 2.27 -12.13
N LEU A 73 2.88 3.49 -12.68
CA LEU A 73 1.99 4.58 -12.27
C LEU A 73 0.53 4.30 -12.63
N GLU A 74 0.27 3.72 -13.81
CA GLU A 74 -1.07 3.29 -14.23
C GLU A 74 -1.63 2.21 -13.29
N ALA A 75 -0.84 1.19 -12.98
CA ALA A 75 -1.23 0.13 -12.03
C ALA A 75 -1.47 0.68 -10.62
N LEU A 76 -0.67 1.65 -10.15
CA LEU A 76 -0.93 2.34 -8.88
C LEU A 76 -2.24 3.14 -8.91
N GLU A 77 -2.62 3.69 -10.06
CA GLU A 77 -3.89 4.39 -10.21
C GLU A 77 -5.08 3.43 -10.15
N GLU A 78 -4.96 2.23 -10.71
CA GLU A 78 -5.99 1.20 -10.56
C GLU A 78 -6.23 0.86 -9.08
N TYR A 79 -5.16 0.77 -8.26
CA TYR A 79 -5.31 0.62 -6.81
C TYR A 79 -5.96 1.84 -6.15
N ALA A 80 -5.72 3.05 -6.66
CA ALA A 80 -6.32 4.28 -6.11
C ALA A 80 -7.84 4.35 -6.32
N GLN A 81 -8.39 3.58 -7.27
CA GLN A 81 -9.84 3.49 -7.48
C GLN A 81 -10.55 2.77 -6.33
N ASP A 82 -9.84 1.94 -5.56
CA ASP A 82 -10.34 1.36 -4.32
C ASP A 82 -9.97 2.24 -3.12
N LEU A 83 -10.98 2.81 -2.49
CA LEU A 83 -10.85 3.71 -1.34
C LEU A 83 -10.08 3.09 -0.17
N ASN A 84 -10.12 1.76 0.02
CA ASN A 84 -9.38 1.09 1.10
C ASN A 84 -7.86 1.17 0.90
N PHE A 85 -7.42 1.14 -0.35
CA PHE A 85 -6.01 1.33 -0.69
C PHE A 85 -5.66 2.81 -0.74
N ALA A 86 -6.46 3.61 -1.44
CA ALA A 86 -6.22 5.04 -1.63
C ALA A 86 -6.01 5.79 -0.31
N VAL A 87 -6.84 5.54 0.72
CA VAL A 87 -6.71 6.20 2.04
C VAL A 87 -5.36 5.98 2.73
N ASN A 88 -4.61 4.94 2.33
CA ASN A 88 -3.30 4.62 2.87
C ASN A 88 -2.14 5.06 1.97
N PHE A 89 -2.40 5.63 0.78
CA PHE A 89 -1.36 6.01 -0.19
C PHE A 89 -0.36 7.03 0.34
N GLY A 90 -0.80 7.98 1.18
CA GLY A 90 0.11 8.91 1.86
C GLY A 90 1.10 8.17 2.77
N LYS A 91 0.59 7.20 3.56
CA LYS A 91 1.39 6.42 4.51
C LYS A 91 2.40 5.51 3.83
N VAL A 92 2.04 4.93 2.69
CA VAL A 92 2.96 4.08 1.90
C VAL A 92 3.82 4.88 0.92
N GLY A 93 3.72 6.21 0.93
CA GLY A 93 4.57 7.11 0.15
C GLY A 93 4.25 7.18 -1.35
N VAL A 94 3.11 6.65 -1.79
CA VAL A 94 2.68 6.69 -3.20
C VAL A 94 2.44 8.14 -3.65
N LEU A 95 1.76 8.96 -2.82
CA LEU A 95 1.50 10.37 -3.14
C LEU A 95 2.80 11.15 -3.34
N LYS A 96 3.79 10.91 -2.46
CA LYS A 96 5.10 11.52 -2.58
C LYS A 96 5.83 11.06 -3.84
N THR A 97 5.84 9.76 -4.12
CA THR A 97 6.47 9.23 -5.34
C THR A 97 5.85 9.84 -6.60
N ALA A 98 4.51 9.90 -6.70
CA ALA A 98 3.85 10.52 -7.83
C ALA A 98 4.23 12.00 -7.97
N LEU A 99 4.30 12.74 -6.87
CA LEU A 99 4.70 14.15 -6.90
C LEU A 99 6.16 14.33 -7.32
N ASP A 100 7.07 13.49 -6.82
CA ASP A 100 8.49 13.55 -7.16
C ASP A 100 8.70 13.20 -8.64
N VAL A 101 7.98 12.20 -9.19
CA VAL A 101 8.03 11.87 -10.62
C VAL A 101 7.47 13.01 -11.47
N PHE A 102 6.36 13.62 -11.06
CA PHE A 102 5.80 14.77 -11.78
C PHE A 102 6.78 15.95 -11.86
N ARG A 103 7.53 16.22 -10.79
CA ARG A 103 8.51 17.31 -10.72
C ARG A 103 9.81 17.01 -11.45
N GLY A 104 10.30 15.77 -11.33
CA GLY A 104 11.64 15.39 -11.78
C GLY A 104 11.69 14.85 -13.20
N SER A 105 10.56 14.46 -13.78
CA SER A 105 10.53 13.86 -15.12
C SER A 105 10.39 14.89 -16.24
N GLU A 106 11.32 14.85 -17.19
CA GLU A 106 11.20 15.55 -18.48
C GLU A 106 10.22 14.83 -19.44
N ASP A 107 9.95 13.55 -19.20
CA ASP A 107 8.99 12.77 -19.99
C ASP A 107 7.55 13.15 -19.65
N SER A 108 6.78 13.50 -20.69
CA SER A 108 5.40 13.98 -20.54
C SER A 108 4.42 12.89 -20.13
N ARG A 109 4.66 11.62 -20.51
CA ARG A 109 3.80 10.49 -20.13
C ARG A 109 3.92 10.22 -18.64
N LEU A 110 5.15 10.20 -18.10
CA LEU A 110 5.36 10.04 -16.66
C LEU A 110 4.73 11.18 -15.85
N ARG A 111 4.86 12.43 -16.32
CA ARG A 111 4.19 13.57 -15.68
C ARG A 111 2.67 13.43 -15.72
N ALA A 112 2.10 13.08 -16.87
CA ALA A 112 0.65 12.92 -17.03
C ALA A 112 0.10 11.80 -16.13
N ASN A 113 0.73 10.62 -16.13
CA ASN A 113 0.32 9.49 -15.30
C ASN A 113 0.43 9.82 -13.80
N SER A 114 1.46 10.59 -13.41
CA SER A 114 1.62 11.04 -12.02
C SER A 114 0.49 11.98 -11.60
N VAL A 115 0.14 12.96 -12.43
CA VAL A 115 -0.99 13.88 -12.14
C VAL A 115 -2.31 13.12 -12.11
N TRP A 116 -2.50 12.15 -13.03
CA TRP A 116 -3.69 11.31 -13.06
C TRP A 116 -3.85 10.51 -11.76
N LEU A 117 -2.78 9.83 -11.31
CA LEU A 117 -2.74 9.11 -10.04
C LEU A 117 -3.05 10.02 -8.83
N LEU A 118 -2.45 11.22 -8.76
CA LEU A 118 -2.74 12.19 -7.70
C LEU A 118 -4.22 12.62 -7.72
N GLY A 119 -4.78 12.83 -8.92
CA GLY A 119 -6.17 13.16 -9.14
C GLY A 119 -7.12 12.07 -8.66
N THR A 120 -6.93 10.82 -9.09
CA THR A 120 -7.73 9.67 -8.67
C THR A 120 -7.66 9.47 -7.16
N SER A 121 -6.46 9.55 -6.58
CA SER A 121 -6.25 9.35 -5.14
C SER A 121 -7.04 10.34 -4.27
N MET A 122 -7.31 11.56 -4.76
CA MET A 122 -7.94 12.60 -3.95
C MET A 122 -9.46 12.74 -4.12
N GLN A 123 -10.10 12.11 -5.11
CA GLN A 123 -11.48 12.43 -5.53
C GLN A 123 -12.47 12.55 -4.35
N ASP A 124 -12.56 11.48 -3.55
CA ASP A 124 -13.54 11.36 -2.46
C ASP A 124 -12.92 11.31 -1.05
N ILE A 125 -11.62 11.57 -0.92
CA ILE A 125 -10.88 11.41 0.34
C ILE A 125 -10.34 12.76 0.83
N GLN A 126 -11.06 13.39 1.77
CA GLN A 126 -10.68 14.71 2.28
C GLN A 126 -9.29 14.74 2.92
N SER A 127 -8.90 13.69 3.66
CA SER A 127 -7.57 13.62 4.27
C SER A 127 -6.44 13.65 3.24
N ILE A 128 -6.64 13.08 2.06
CA ILE A 128 -5.68 13.13 0.96
C ILE A 128 -5.66 14.52 0.33
N LYS A 129 -6.82 15.17 0.16
CA LYS A 129 -6.88 16.56 -0.32
C LYS A 129 -6.07 17.48 0.59
N ASP A 130 -6.24 17.35 1.90
CA ASP A 130 -5.52 18.14 2.89
C ASP A 130 -4.01 17.88 2.81
N GLU A 131 -3.60 16.60 2.73
CA GLU A 131 -2.19 16.21 2.56
C GLU A 131 -1.58 16.78 1.27
N LEU A 132 -2.28 16.72 0.13
CA LEU A 132 -1.81 17.27 -1.14
C LEU A 132 -1.71 18.81 -1.11
N VAL A 133 -2.61 19.48 -0.39
CA VAL A 133 -2.52 20.93 -0.14
C VAL A 133 -1.26 21.26 0.66
N GLU A 134 -0.99 20.50 1.73
CA GLU A 134 0.22 20.66 2.55
C GLU A 134 1.51 20.39 1.76
N MET A 135 1.47 19.46 0.81
CA MET A 135 2.58 19.17 -0.12
C MET A 135 2.74 20.23 -1.22
N GLY A 136 1.85 21.22 -1.29
CA GLY A 136 1.90 22.31 -2.25
C GLY A 136 1.46 21.93 -3.66
N VAL A 137 0.70 20.85 -3.84
CA VAL A 137 0.32 20.29 -5.14
C VAL A 137 -0.47 21.29 -6.01
N ILE A 138 -1.33 22.09 -5.41
CA ILE A 138 -2.22 23.02 -6.13
C ILE A 138 -1.45 24.07 -6.97
N PRO A 139 -0.51 24.85 -6.40
CA PRO A 139 0.32 25.76 -7.18
C PRO A 139 0.99 25.10 -8.40
N MET A 140 1.52 23.88 -8.23
CA MET A 140 2.23 23.20 -9.32
C MET A 140 1.30 22.71 -10.43
N LEU A 141 0.12 22.19 -10.07
CA LEU A 141 -0.88 21.83 -11.07
C LEU A 141 -1.36 23.06 -11.86
N LYS A 142 -1.44 24.23 -11.21
CA LYS A 142 -1.77 25.49 -11.88
C LYS A 142 -0.72 25.88 -12.91
N GLU A 143 0.57 25.81 -12.55
CA GLU A 143 1.68 26.11 -13.47
C GLU A 143 1.72 25.17 -14.66
N ALA A 144 1.34 23.90 -14.50
CA ALA A 144 1.33 22.93 -15.60
C ALA A 144 0.14 23.09 -16.58
N LEU A 145 -0.86 23.90 -16.23
CA LEU A 145 -2.03 24.20 -17.06
C LEU A 145 -1.90 25.54 -17.83
N GLU A 146 -0.88 26.34 -17.51
CA GLU A 146 -0.55 27.61 -18.16
C GLU A 146 0.47 27.43 -19.29
#